data_AF-K1T191-F1
#
_entry.id   AF-K1T191-F1
#
_cell.length_a   1.000
_cell.length_b   1.000
_cell.length_c   1.000
_cell.angle_alpha   90.00
_cell.angle_beta   90.00
_cell.angle_gamma   90.00
#
_symmetry.space_group_name_H-M   'P 1'
#
loop_
_entity.id
_entity.type
_entity.pdbx_description
1 polymer ?
#
loop_
_entity_poly.entity_id
_entity_poly.type
_entity_poly.pdbx_seq_one_letter_code
_entity_poly.pdbx_strand_id
1 'polypeptide(L)'
;MAELKYDKKTGRLLFTKQMKKEYTILMPNMAPIHFKILEKVFNYYGYKSDLLDTTGPEIAQTGLKYVHNDTCYPALLVIGQFINALQSGKYDVHKVALMITQTGGGCRASNYIFLLRKALKKAGFEFVPVISLSFG
;
A
#
# COMPACT_ATOMS: atom_id res chain seq x y z
N MET A 1 3.01 -5.92 -21.59
CA MET A 1 2.33 -4.74 -21.02
C MET A 1 0.98 -5.21 -20.53
N ALA A 2 0.77 -5.17 -19.23
CA ALA A 2 -0.49 -5.56 -18.61
C ALA A 2 -1.65 -4.66 -19.08
N GLU A 3 -2.80 -5.25 -19.33
CA GLU A 3 -4.06 -4.56 -19.59
C GLU A 3 -4.47 -3.78 -18.32
N LEU A 4 -4.63 -2.46 -18.46
CA LEU A 4 -5.08 -1.58 -17.39
C LEU A 4 -6.60 -1.64 -17.28
N LYS A 5 -7.12 -2.05 -16.12
CA LYS A 5 -8.56 -2.07 -15.86
C LYS A 5 -8.89 -1.07 -14.77
N TYR A 6 -9.87 -0.21 -15.05
CA TYR A 6 -10.32 0.82 -14.12
C TYR A 6 -11.69 0.48 -13.56
N ASP A 7 -11.89 0.75 -12.27
CA ASP A 7 -13.19 0.63 -11.64
C ASP A 7 -14.16 1.67 -12.21
N LYS A 8 -15.34 1.22 -12.68
CA LYS A 8 -16.31 2.09 -13.38
C LYS A 8 -16.93 3.16 -12.48
N LYS A 9 -16.99 2.93 -11.17
CA LYS A 9 -17.63 3.86 -10.22
C LYS A 9 -16.64 4.89 -9.67
N THR A 10 -15.42 4.46 -9.41
CA THR A 10 -14.42 5.24 -8.69
C THR A 10 -13.26 5.72 -9.56
N GLY A 11 -13.14 5.22 -10.80
CA GLY A 11 -12.06 5.58 -11.73
C GLY A 11 -10.69 5.03 -11.35
N ARG A 12 -10.62 4.14 -10.35
CA ARG A 12 -9.36 3.66 -9.77
C ARG A 12 -8.77 2.52 -10.59
N LEU A 13 -7.44 2.51 -10.74
CA LEU A 13 -6.75 1.39 -11.36
C LEU A 13 -6.86 0.15 -10.46
N LEU A 14 -7.35 -0.94 -11.05
CA LEU A 14 -7.46 -2.25 -10.41
C LEU A 14 -6.21 -3.07 -10.70
N PHE A 15 -5.72 -3.78 -9.69
CA PHE A 15 -4.62 -4.71 -9.89
C PHE A 15 -5.11 -5.93 -10.68
N THR A 16 -4.54 -6.16 -11.86
CA THR A 16 -4.96 -7.26 -12.75
C THR A 16 -4.04 -8.48 -12.63
N LYS A 17 -4.51 -9.65 -13.09
CA LYS A 17 -3.71 -10.88 -13.10
C LYS A 17 -2.41 -10.73 -13.91
N GLN A 18 -2.41 -9.90 -14.96
CA GLN A 18 -1.22 -9.67 -15.79
C GLN A 18 -0.17 -8.81 -15.05
N MET A 19 -0.62 -7.87 -14.21
CA MET A 19 0.26 -7.04 -13.37
C MET A 19 1.10 -7.87 -12.39
N LYS A 20 0.66 -9.09 -12.04
CA LYS A 20 1.43 -10.03 -11.18
C LYS A 20 2.89 -10.20 -11.62
N LYS A 21 3.17 -10.20 -12.92
CA LYS A 21 4.54 -10.39 -13.46
C LYS A 21 5.31 -9.08 -13.60
N GLU A 22 4.61 -7.97 -13.84
CA GLU A 22 5.20 -6.69 -14.22
C GLU A 22 5.36 -5.73 -13.02
N TYR A 23 4.45 -5.80 -12.03
CA TYR A 23 4.37 -4.85 -10.91
C TYR A 23 5.01 -5.42 -9.64
N THR A 24 5.61 -4.52 -8.85
CA THR A 24 6.08 -4.81 -7.49
C THR A 24 5.01 -4.44 -6.48
N ILE A 25 4.64 -5.38 -5.61
CA ILE A 25 3.66 -5.19 -4.54
C ILE A 25 4.41 -4.82 -3.26
N LEU A 26 4.20 -3.60 -2.79
CA LEU A 26 4.76 -3.13 -1.52
C LEU A 26 3.83 -3.51 -0.37
N MET A 27 4.42 -4.07 0.69
CA MET A 27 3.73 -4.40 1.93
C MET A 27 4.29 -3.55 3.07
N PRO A 28 3.45 -3.02 3.97
CA PRO A 28 3.93 -2.26 5.12
C PRO A 28 4.41 -3.23 6.20
N ASN A 29 5.38 -2.81 6.99
CA ASN A 29 5.84 -3.62 8.11
C ASN A 29 5.01 -3.35 9.37
N MET A 30 3.92 -4.10 9.52
CA MET A 30 3.09 -4.08 10.74
C MET A 30 3.54 -5.10 11.79
N ALA A 31 4.05 -6.25 11.34
CA ALA A 31 4.52 -7.33 12.20
C ALA A 31 5.67 -8.07 11.48
N PRO A 32 6.95 -7.75 11.78
CA PRO A 32 8.09 -8.12 10.94
C PRO A 32 8.18 -9.60 10.61
N ILE A 33 7.98 -10.47 11.61
CA ILE A 33 8.06 -11.92 11.45
C ILE A 33 6.96 -12.43 10.50
N HIS A 34 5.71 -12.05 10.77
CA HIS A 34 4.55 -12.51 10.00
C HIS A 34 4.59 -12.01 8.55
N PHE A 35 4.90 -10.73 8.35
CA PHE A 35 4.92 -10.13 7.02
C PHE A 35 6.11 -10.62 6.18
N LYS A 36 7.24 -10.97 6.80
CA LYS A 36 8.36 -11.60 6.09
C LYS A 36 8.00 -13.00 5.59
N ILE A 37 7.24 -13.78 6.38
CA ILE A 37 6.71 -15.07 5.92
C ILE A 37 5.74 -14.86 4.75
N LEU A 38 4.80 -13.91 4.87
CA LEU A 38 3.85 -13.58 3.81
C LEU A 38 4.56 -13.17 2.52
N GLU A 39 5.54 -12.27 2.59
CA GLU A 39 6.36 -11.87 1.44
C GLU A 39 6.98 -13.07 0.73
N LYS A 40 7.58 -14.01 1.48
CA LYS A 40 8.14 -15.24 0.89
C LYS A 40 7.09 -16.11 0.23
N VAL A 41 5.91 -16.22 0.83
CA VAL A 41 4.79 -16.97 0.24
C VAL A 41 4.32 -16.31 -1.07
N PHE A 42 4.11 -14.99 -1.10
CA PHE A 42 3.72 -14.29 -2.32
C PHE A 42 4.77 -14.42 -3.43
N ASN A 43 6.05 -14.27 -3.08
CA ASN A 43 7.15 -14.48 -4.02
C ASN A 43 7.21 -15.93 -4.54
N TYR A 44 6.96 -16.94 -3.69
CA TYR A 44 6.89 -18.34 -4.11
C TYR A 44 5.75 -18.58 -5.12
N TYR A 45 4.59 -17.94 -4.94
CA TYR A 45 3.49 -17.99 -5.90
C TYR A 45 3.73 -17.12 -7.15
N GLY A 46 4.90 -16.50 -7.31
CA GLY A 46 5.28 -15.74 -8.50
C GLY A 46 4.72 -14.32 -8.56
N TYR A 47 4.36 -13.73 -7.41
CA TYR A 47 4.21 -12.28 -7.29
C TYR A 47 5.59 -11.66 -7.05
N LYS A 48 5.79 -10.39 -7.41
CA LYS A 48 6.96 -9.63 -6.96
C LYS A 48 6.53 -8.81 -5.75
N SER A 49 6.82 -9.26 -4.54
CA SER A 49 6.49 -8.53 -3.31
C SER A 49 7.74 -8.11 -2.55
N ASP A 50 7.70 -6.90 -1.99
CA ASP A 50 8.75 -6.32 -1.17
C ASP A 50 8.15 -5.78 0.14
N LEU A 51 8.72 -6.20 1.26
CA LEU A 51 8.33 -5.73 2.59
C LEU A 51 9.08 -4.44 2.93
N LEU A 52 8.33 -3.35 3.17
CA LEU A 52 8.90 -2.07 3.57
C LEU A 52 9.45 -2.16 4.99
N ASP A 53 10.77 -2.21 5.11
CA ASP A 53 11.51 -2.24 6.37
C ASP A 53 11.94 -0.85 6.85
N THR A 54 11.50 0.21 6.18
CA THR A 54 11.83 1.59 6.54
C THR A 54 11.28 1.96 7.91
N THR A 55 12.15 2.48 8.77
CA THR A 55 11.84 2.90 10.12
C THR A 55 12.51 4.23 10.41
N GLY A 56 11.81 5.14 11.08
CA GLY A 56 12.41 6.38 11.55
C GLY A 56 11.40 7.53 11.68
N PRO A 57 11.85 8.68 12.21
CA PRO A 57 11.01 9.88 12.36
C PRO A 57 10.46 10.38 11.02
N GLU A 58 11.19 10.19 9.92
CA GLU A 58 10.80 10.61 8.57
C GLU A 58 9.50 9.95 8.12
N ILE A 59 9.28 8.68 8.49
CA ILE A 59 8.05 7.96 8.19
C ILE A 59 6.86 8.61 8.89
N ALA A 60 7.01 8.96 10.17
CA ALA A 60 5.98 9.66 10.92
C ALA A 60 5.73 11.07 10.35
N GLN A 61 6.78 11.80 9.97
CA GLN A 61 6.65 13.13 9.36
C GLN A 61 5.94 13.06 8.00
N THR A 62 6.28 12.09 7.15
CA THR A 62 5.56 11.85 5.88
C THR A 62 4.09 11.51 6.16
N GLY A 63 3.82 10.66 7.15
CA GLY A 63 2.45 10.34 7.57
C GLY A 63 1.66 11.58 7.99
N LEU A 64 2.21 12.41 8.88
CA LEU A 64 1.62 13.67 9.35
C LEU A 64 1.38 14.67 8.21
N LYS A 65 2.23 14.66 7.16
CA LYS A 65 2.08 15.55 6.01
C LYS A 65 0.86 15.22 5.14
N TYR A 66 0.52 13.93 5.01
CA TYR A 66 -0.52 13.48 4.06
C TYR A 66 -1.79 12.93 4.72
N VAL A 67 -1.75 12.63 6.02
CA VAL A 67 -2.85 12.08 6.82
C VAL A 67 -3.23 13.06 7.93
N HIS A 68 -4.51 13.09 8.34
CA HIS A 68 -4.92 13.94 9.47
C HIS A 68 -4.33 13.45 10.79
N ASN A 69 -3.91 14.40 11.63
CA ASN A 69 -3.30 14.16 12.95
C ASN A 69 -4.21 13.42 13.94
N ASP A 70 -5.52 13.46 13.76
CA ASP A 70 -6.48 12.73 14.61
C ASP A 70 -6.65 11.24 14.20
N THR A 71 -5.80 10.74 13.31
CA THR A 71 -5.82 9.32 12.93
C THR A 71 -5.01 8.49 13.93
N CYS A 72 -5.41 7.23 14.17
CA CYS A 72 -4.59 6.32 14.98
C CYS A 72 -3.16 6.21 14.43
N TYR A 73 -2.19 6.27 15.34
CA TYR A 73 -0.76 6.31 15.01
C TYR A 73 -0.28 5.18 14.05
N PRO A 74 -0.75 3.92 14.17
CA PRO A 74 -0.34 2.88 13.23
C PRO A 74 -0.76 3.15 11.77
N ALA A 75 -1.93 3.77 11.54
CA ALA A 75 -2.35 4.14 10.19
C ALA A 75 -1.42 5.19 9.59
N LEU A 76 -1.02 6.14 10.43
CA LEU A 76 -0.12 7.22 10.06
C LEU A 76 1.24 6.66 9.65
N LEU A 77 1.80 5.73 10.44
CA LEU A 77 3.06 5.06 10.10
C LEU A 77 2.95 4.24 8.82
N VAL A 78 1.91 3.42 8.67
CA VAL A 78 1.71 2.57 7.48
C VAL A 78 1.57 3.41 6.21
N ILE A 79 0.75 4.46 6.25
CA ILE A 79 0.58 5.36 5.10
C ILE A 79 1.87 6.15 4.84
N GLY A 80 2.55 6.57 5.91
CA GLY A 80 3.86 7.21 5.84
C GLY A 80 4.90 6.34 5.14
N GLN A 81 4.98 5.05 5.49
CA GLN A 81 5.89 4.08 4.86
C GLN A 81 5.63 3.97 3.36
N PHE A 82 4.36 3.84 2.97
CA PHE A 82 4.02 3.75 1.55
C PHE A 82 4.39 5.00 0.77
N ILE A 83 4.02 6.18 1.25
CA ILE A 83 4.29 7.43 0.53
C ILE A 83 5.79 7.70 0.49
N ASN A 84 6.50 7.45 1.59
CA ASN A 84 7.95 7.58 1.65
C ASN A 84 8.63 6.63 0.64
N ALA A 85 8.19 5.38 0.56
CA ALA A 85 8.69 4.42 -0.42
C ALA A 85 8.45 4.89 -1.86
N LEU A 86 7.26 5.42 -2.18
CA LEU A 86 6.95 5.96 -3.51
C LEU A 86 7.79 7.23 -3.84
N GLN A 87 8.14 8.04 -2.84
CA GLN A 87 8.97 9.23 -3.00
C GLN A 87 10.48 8.96 -3.01
N SER A 88 10.91 7.78 -2.56
CA SER A 88 12.32 7.43 -2.41
C SER A 88 13.11 7.32 -3.72
N GLY A 89 12.42 7.18 -4.86
CA GLY A 89 13.04 6.89 -6.15
C GLY A 89 13.52 5.44 -6.32
N LYS A 90 13.43 4.59 -5.27
CA LYS A 90 13.82 3.18 -5.32
C LYS A 90 12.89 2.34 -6.21
N TYR A 91 11.65 2.78 -6.41
CA TYR A 91 10.63 2.04 -7.15
C TYR A 91 10.10 2.83 -8.34
N ASP A 92 9.80 2.12 -9.43
CA ASP A 92 9.03 2.66 -10.54
C ASP A 92 7.56 2.77 -10.13
N VAL A 93 7.11 3.99 -9.82
CA VAL A 93 5.75 4.26 -9.33
C VAL A 93 4.65 3.85 -10.31
N HIS A 94 4.95 3.70 -11.61
CA HIS A 94 4.00 3.20 -12.62
C HIS A 94 3.93 1.67 -12.67
N LYS A 95 4.86 0.98 -12.02
CA LYS A 95 4.93 -0.49 -11.89
C LYS A 95 4.94 -0.94 -10.43
N VAL A 96 4.28 -0.19 -9.57
CA VAL A 96 4.10 -0.53 -8.16
C VAL A 96 2.63 -0.66 -7.83
N ALA A 97 2.31 -1.58 -6.92
CA ALA A 97 1.02 -1.70 -6.26
C ALA A 97 1.22 -1.69 -4.74
N LEU A 98 0.26 -1.18 -3.98
CA LEU A 98 0.32 -1.19 -2.52
C LEU A 98 -0.65 -2.23 -1.99
N MET A 99 -0.20 -3.11 -1.10
CA MET A 99 -1.07 -4.09 -0.43
C MET A 99 -1.25 -3.72 1.03
N ILE A 100 -2.50 -3.68 1.50
CA ILE A 100 -2.82 -3.41 2.89
C ILE A 100 -3.93 -4.35 3.38
N THR A 101 -3.82 -4.81 4.63
CA THR A 101 -4.84 -5.65 5.26
C THR A 101 -6.06 -4.84 5.68
N GLN A 102 -7.25 -5.39 5.49
CA GLN A 102 -8.51 -4.80 5.94
C GLN A 102 -9.29 -5.81 6.78
N THR A 103 -9.63 -5.42 8.00
CA THR A 103 -10.23 -6.31 9.01
C THR A 103 -11.76 -6.33 9.01
N GLY A 104 -12.42 -5.48 8.22
CA GLY A 104 -13.88 -5.47 8.03
C GLY A 104 -14.75 -5.13 9.25
N GLY A 105 -14.16 -4.94 10.45
CA GLY A 105 -14.89 -4.64 11.69
C GLY A 105 -15.12 -3.16 11.97
N GLY A 106 -15.64 -2.82 13.16
CA GLY A 106 -15.89 -1.43 13.59
C GLY A 106 -14.66 -0.62 14.05
N CYS A 107 -13.44 -1.14 13.87
CA CYS A 107 -12.21 -0.48 14.33
C CYS A 107 -11.63 0.50 13.30
N ARG A 108 -10.64 1.31 13.70
CA ARG A 108 -9.96 2.24 12.79
C ARG A 108 -9.19 1.55 11.65
N ALA A 109 -8.72 0.30 11.84
CA ALA A 109 -7.99 -0.46 10.82
C ALA A 109 -8.81 -0.71 9.55
N SER A 110 -10.13 -0.85 9.69
CA SER A 110 -11.06 -1.01 8.55
C SER A 110 -11.04 0.18 7.59
N ASN A 111 -10.65 1.35 8.07
CA ASN A 111 -10.62 2.59 7.29
C ASN A 111 -9.26 2.93 6.68
N TYR A 112 -8.23 2.09 6.87
CA TYR A 112 -6.88 2.42 6.41
C TYR A 112 -6.79 2.57 4.89
N ILE A 113 -7.53 1.77 4.12
CA ILE A 113 -7.56 1.89 2.65
C ILE A 113 -8.14 3.23 2.22
N PHE A 114 -9.21 3.69 2.88
CA PHE A 114 -9.82 4.97 2.55
C PHE A 114 -8.86 6.12 2.84
N LEU A 115 -8.19 6.08 3.99
CA LEU A 115 -7.18 7.07 4.38
C LEU A 115 -5.97 7.04 3.44
N LEU A 116 -5.46 5.85 3.11
CA LEU A 116 -4.37 5.66 2.15
C LEU A 116 -4.71 6.26 0.80
N ARG A 117 -5.91 6.01 0.27
CA ARG A 117 -6.34 6.57 -1.02
C ARG A 117 -6.41 8.10 -1.00
N LYS A 118 -6.92 8.70 0.08
CA LYS A 118 -6.89 10.17 0.26
C LYS A 118 -5.47 10.70 0.28
N ALA A 119 -4.57 10.02 1.00
CA ALA A 119 -3.17 10.41 1.14
C ALA A 119 -2.42 10.29 -0.20
N LEU A 120 -2.63 9.21 -0.97
CA LEU A 120 -2.08 9.02 -2.32
C LEU A 120 -2.53 10.14 -3.27
N LYS A 121 -3.81 10.50 -3.24
CA LYS A 121 -4.33 11.62 -4.04
C LYS A 121 -3.64 12.93 -3.71
N LYS A 122 -3.47 13.25 -2.41
CA LYS A 122 -2.73 14.43 -1.96
C LYS A 122 -1.25 14.39 -2.35
N ALA A 123 -0.65 13.21 -2.41
CA ALA A 123 0.75 13.01 -2.77
C ALA A 123 0.99 12.91 -4.29
N GLY A 124 -0.05 12.94 -5.13
CA GLY A 124 0.07 12.82 -6.58
C GLY A 124 0.18 11.38 -7.11
N PHE A 125 -0.05 10.37 -6.27
CA PHE A 125 0.06 8.94 -6.59
C PHE A 125 -1.30 8.24 -6.72
N GLU A 126 -2.37 8.96 -7.12
CA GLU A 126 -3.73 8.40 -7.26
C GLU A 126 -3.82 7.25 -8.27
N PHE A 127 -2.88 7.20 -9.23
CA PHE A 127 -2.79 6.16 -10.25
C PHE A 127 -2.22 4.83 -9.73
N VAL A 128 -1.60 4.82 -8.53
CA VAL A 128 -1.03 3.60 -7.95
C VAL A 128 -2.17 2.69 -7.45
N PRO A 129 -2.26 1.44 -7.94
CA PRO A 129 -3.29 0.51 -7.51
C PRO A 129 -3.08 0.09 -6.05
N VAL A 130 -4.19 0.05 -5.29
CA VAL A 130 -4.21 -0.40 -3.89
C VAL A 130 -5.01 -1.68 -3.78
N ILE A 131 -4.36 -2.74 -3.31
CA ILE A 131 -4.89 -4.08 -3.07
C ILE A 131 -5.32 -4.16 -1.61
N SER A 132 -6.59 -4.51 -1.40
CA SER A 132 -7.10 -4.86 -0.06
C SER A 132 -6.93 -6.36 0.17
N LEU A 133 -6.29 -6.73 1.27
CA LEU A 133 -6.27 -8.10 1.76
C LEU A 133 -7.29 -8.23 2.92
N SER A 134 -8.48 -8.72 2.59
CA SER A 134 -9.55 -9.02 3.54
C SER A 134 -9.82 -10.52 3.55
N PHE A 135 -10.22 -11.08 4.70
CA PHE A 135 -10.57 -12.50 4.85
C PHE A 135 -12.09 -12.78 4.82
N GLY A 136 -12.91 -11.77 4.53
CA GLY A 136 -14.37 -11.83 4.48
C GLY A 136 -14.98 -10.48 4.77
#